data_AF-A0A6N9CCC1-F1
#
_entry.id   AF-A0A6N9CCC1-F1
#
_cell.length_a   1.000
_cell.length_b   1.000
_cell.length_c   1.000
_cell.angle_alpha   90.00
_cell.angle_beta   90.00
_cell.angle_gamma   90.00
#
_symmetry.space_group_name_H-M   'P 1'
#
loop_
_entity.id
_entity.type
_entity.pdbx_description
1 polymer ?
#
loop_
_entity_poly.entity_id
_entity_poly.type
_entity_poly.pdbx_seq_one_letter_code
_entity_poly.pdbx_strand_id
1 'polypeptide(L)'
;MPAKDLTLDDIFPADRVLDVQITVADKDWDTIRYQSRDFFSALHESRKVAPPEAPYTYVDASVTIDGVLFSNVGLRKKGFLGSLSTTRPSLKIKLNHTDKDAGIEGLTNLTLNNNQQDISLMSQFMGYALFNAAGSPAPRCAYAKVTVNGVNLGVYSHVETVRKSFLRRAFGTDDGTLYEGPYVDFYEGWLGSFEHKTGKEAPGREKIQQLIEVLKGDSKNIEGAIGELVDLDAFYTFWAMEGLLGFWDGYSGNSNNFFIYLNPETDKFHFLPWGADSLYVKRSKLEHHNNARAPISVKTRGLLAHKLYQQKSIRERYAKTMIGILKNRWNEAALLAEIDRMDAMVEPHLVDAQRFFGDKDKGKSYSRTLALQETRRFIRERRADIMEEIADGMPEWRAVPDEPFVTREDDWSKRQEKDPGNDIWSAAAFGNIKAMKRHLAKGVAINAQDSTFGGTALSSAALFGHTKIVALLLEAGADVNARNRDGGTPLHSAAFLGQYEAAKLLLENGAEINIRNGDGGTPLDATEVDWETTVFIAGLLKIRVEKEKIEAGRAKVVELLHQHGSER
;
A
#
# COMPACT_ATOMS: atom_id res chain seq x y z
N MET A 1 27.79 -31.75 5.90
CA MET A 1 27.49 -31.68 4.45
C MET A 1 27.83 -30.27 4.00
N PRO A 2 28.38 -30.04 2.80
CA PRO A 2 28.52 -28.67 2.29
C PRO A 2 27.15 -27.99 2.32
N ALA A 3 27.11 -26.69 2.61
CA ALA A 3 25.87 -25.92 2.59
C ALA A 3 25.22 -26.10 1.21
N LYS A 4 23.93 -26.45 1.17
CA LYS A 4 23.20 -26.56 -0.09
C LYS A 4 23.12 -25.16 -0.70
N ASP A 5 23.70 -24.98 -1.88
CA ASP A 5 23.46 -23.77 -2.67
C ASP A 5 22.00 -23.79 -3.13
N LEU A 6 21.24 -22.76 -2.77
CA LEU A 6 19.86 -22.60 -3.21
C LEU A 6 19.84 -22.20 -4.69
N THR A 7 18.87 -22.74 -5.42
CA THR A 7 18.51 -22.30 -6.79
C THR A 7 17.26 -21.41 -6.76
N LEU A 8 16.93 -20.75 -7.88
CA LEU A 8 15.68 -20.00 -7.98
C LEU A 8 14.44 -20.91 -7.85
N ASP A 9 14.53 -22.18 -8.25
CA ASP A 9 13.42 -23.12 -8.13
C ASP A 9 13.25 -23.59 -6.67
N ASP A 10 14.34 -23.66 -5.90
CA ASP A 10 14.28 -23.94 -4.45
C ASP A 10 13.53 -22.83 -3.69
N ILE A 11 13.66 -21.57 -4.11
CA ILE A 11 13.06 -20.40 -3.45
C ILE A 11 11.79 -19.86 -4.12
N PHE A 12 11.35 -20.45 -5.24
CA PHE A 12 10.03 -20.18 -5.81
C PHE A 12 9.23 -21.48 -6.04
N PRO A 13 9.09 -22.35 -5.01
CA PRO A 13 8.35 -23.59 -5.17
C PRO A 13 6.85 -23.30 -5.31
N ALA A 14 6.17 -24.10 -6.15
CA ALA A 14 4.73 -24.01 -6.34
C ALA A 14 3.93 -24.97 -5.44
N ASP A 15 4.60 -25.89 -4.75
CA ASP A 15 4.06 -27.07 -4.09
C ASP A 15 4.29 -27.11 -2.57
N ARG A 16 4.98 -26.10 -2.00
CA ARG A 16 5.20 -25.97 -0.56
C ARG A 16 5.33 -24.51 -0.13
N VAL A 17 5.21 -24.29 1.18
CA VAL A 17 5.49 -23.00 1.83
C VAL A 17 6.94 -23.01 2.31
N LEU A 18 7.71 -21.98 1.96
CA LEU A 18 9.10 -21.80 2.42
C LEU A 18 9.11 -21.48 3.93
N ASP A 19 10.12 -21.97 4.64
CA ASP A 19 10.41 -21.54 5.99
C ASP A 19 11.46 -20.42 5.98
N VAL A 20 11.05 -19.20 6.33
CA VAL A 20 11.93 -18.03 6.38
C VAL A 20 12.05 -17.54 7.81
N GLN A 21 13.23 -17.72 8.41
CA GLN A 21 13.53 -17.29 9.77
C GLN A 21 14.48 -16.10 9.71
N ILE A 22 14.10 -14.98 10.33
CA ILE A 22 14.85 -13.73 10.33
C ILE A 22 15.28 -13.44 11.76
N THR A 23 16.55 -13.12 11.95
CA THR A 23 17.08 -12.59 13.21
C THR A 23 17.61 -11.19 12.98
N VAL A 24 17.16 -10.24 13.80
CA VAL A 24 17.48 -8.81 13.73
C VAL A 24 17.50 -8.23 15.14
N ALA A 25 18.28 -7.18 15.41
CA ALA A 25 18.25 -6.54 16.72
C ALA A 25 16.86 -5.94 17.02
N ASP A 26 16.38 -6.02 18.26
CA ASP A 26 15.01 -5.58 18.61
C ASP A 26 14.77 -4.09 18.27
N LYS A 27 15.76 -3.23 18.53
CA LYS A 27 15.69 -1.80 18.15
C LYS A 27 15.54 -1.60 16.63
N ASP A 28 16.23 -2.40 15.85
CA ASP A 28 16.19 -2.32 14.39
C ASP A 28 14.86 -2.90 13.85
N TRP A 29 14.33 -3.92 14.53
CA TRP A 29 12.99 -4.44 14.25
C TRP A 29 11.91 -3.40 14.51
N ASP A 30 11.99 -2.68 15.64
CA ASP A 30 11.09 -1.56 15.93
C ASP A 30 11.18 -0.47 14.87
N THR A 31 12.41 -0.10 14.47
CA THR A 31 12.65 0.83 13.37
C THR A 31 11.91 0.39 12.10
N ILE A 32 12.03 -0.88 11.71
CA ILE A 32 11.31 -1.43 10.55
C ILE A 32 9.78 -1.36 10.73
N ARG A 33 9.27 -1.75 11.91
CA ARG A 33 7.82 -1.81 12.16
C ARG A 33 7.18 -0.42 12.08
N TYR A 34 7.80 0.58 12.67
CA TYR A 34 7.22 1.91 12.85
C TYR A 34 7.55 2.92 11.75
N GLN A 35 8.54 2.64 10.89
CA GLN A 35 8.75 3.45 9.68
C GLN A 35 7.49 3.50 8.81
N SER A 36 7.10 4.70 8.38
CA SER A 36 5.93 4.92 7.54
C SER A 36 6.17 6.06 6.55
N ARG A 37 5.24 6.23 5.61
CA ARG A 37 5.17 7.39 4.72
C ARG A 37 3.71 7.77 4.62
N ASP A 38 3.39 9.04 4.84
CA ASP A 38 2.01 9.50 4.74
C ASP A 38 1.56 9.66 3.28
N PHE A 39 0.25 9.74 3.10
CA PHE A 39 -0.41 9.89 1.81
C PHE A 39 0.07 11.12 1.04
N PHE A 40 0.28 12.25 1.71
CA PHE A 40 0.59 13.52 1.07
C PHE A 40 2.05 13.56 0.62
N SER A 41 3.00 13.13 1.46
CA SER A 41 4.39 13.02 1.03
C SER A 41 4.57 11.97 -0.08
N ALA A 42 3.83 10.85 0.00
CA ALA A 42 3.90 9.79 -1.02
C ALA A 42 3.35 10.21 -2.39
N LEU A 43 2.37 11.12 -2.43
CA LEU A 43 1.67 11.55 -3.64
C LEU A 43 1.89 13.04 -3.96
N HIS A 44 2.85 13.71 -3.33
CA HIS A 44 3.15 15.12 -3.57
C HIS A 44 3.46 15.42 -5.05
N GLU A 45 3.04 16.57 -5.56
CA GLU A 45 3.18 16.96 -6.97
C GLU A 45 4.62 16.95 -7.49
N SER A 46 5.61 17.11 -6.63
CA SER A 46 7.04 16.95 -6.97
C SER A 46 7.35 15.58 -7.58
N ARG A 47 6.49 14.58 -7.35
CA ARG A 47 6.60 13.26 -7.99
C ARG A 47 6.54 13.30 -9.51
N LYS A 48 5.93 14.35 -10.10
CA LYS A 48 5.88 14.58 -11.55
C LYS A 48 7.29 14.69 -12.16
N VAL A 49 8.22 15.28 -11.41
CA VAL A 49 9.58 15.59 -11.88
C VAL A 49 10.65 14.63 -11.36
N ALA A 50 10.42 13.95 -10.23
CA ALA A 50 11.33 12.94 -9.71
C ALA A 50 10.60 11.97 -8.76
N PRO A 51 11.03 10.71 -8.62
CA PRO A 51 10.46 9.79 -7.64
C PRO A 51 10.55 10.34 -6.20
N PRO A 52 9.56 10.03 -5.34
CA PRO A 52 9.66 10.38 -3.93
C PRO A 52 10.84 9.65 -3.27
N GLU A 53 11.46 10.27 -2.27
CA GLU A 53 12.53 9.62 -1.51
C GLU A 53 12.04 8.31 -0.88
N ALA A 54 12.95 7.32 -0.84
CA ALA A 54 12.66 6.04 -0.24
C ALA A 54 12.65 6.18 1.29
N PRO A 55 11.51 5.98 1.97
CA PRO A 55 11.37 6.26 3.40
C PRO A 55 11.95 5.14 4.30
N TYR A 56 12.40 4.04 3.72
CA TYR A 56 12.74 2.82 4.45
C TYR A 56 14.23 2.52 4.38
N THR A 57 14.85 2.45 5.55
CA THR A 57 16.28 2.17 5.70
C THR A 57 16.52 0.68 5.82
N TYR A 58 17.68 0.22 5.35
CA TYR A 58 18.15 -1.14 5.64
C TYR A 58 18.80 -1.17 7.02
N VAL A 59 18.56 -2.26 7.74
CA VAL A 59 19.26 -2.63 8.97
C VAL A 59 19.94 -3.99 8.76
N ASP A 60 20.94 -4.29 9.59
CA ASP A 60 21.63 -5.57 9.54
C ASP A 60 20.75 -6.68 10.12
N ALA A 61 20.74 -7.84 9.46
CA ALA A 61 20.02 -9.02 9.88
C ALA A 61 20.69 -10.30 9.37
N SER A 62 20.24 -11.44 9.88
CA SER A 62 20.47 -12.74 9.26
C SER A 62 19.14 -13.38 8.89
N VAL A 63 19.18 -14.25 7.88
CA VAL A 63 18.01 -15.03 7.46
C VAL A 63 18.39 -16.46 7.20
N THR A 64 17.53 -17.42 7.58
CA THR A 64 17.58 -18.77 7.03
C THR A 64 16.41 -19.00 6.10
N ILE A 65 16.65 -19.63 4.95
CA ILE A 65 15.62 -20.06 4.00
C ILE A 65 15.69 -21.57 3.93
N ASP A 66 14.66 -22.25 4.42
CA ASP A 66 14.62 -23.71 4.59
C ASP A 66 15.90 -24.27 5.26
N GLY A 67 16.38 -23.56 6.29
CA GLY A 67 17.58 -23.90 7.05
C GLY A 67 18.92 -23.46 6.43
N VAL A 68 18.95 -22.91 5.21
CA VAL A 68 20.17 -22.35 4.61
C VAL A 68 20.39 -20.92 5.11
N LEU A 69 21.49 -20.69 5.83
CA LEU A 69 21.82 -19.42 6.48
C LEU A 69 22.47 -18.40 5.53
N PHE A 70 21.98 -17.17 5.59
CA PHE A 70 22.61 -15.96 5.08
C PHE A 70 22.84 -15.01 6.26
N SER A 71 24.09 -14.90 6.73
CA SER A 71 24.41 -14.26 8.02
C SER A 71 24.40 -12.75 8.00
N ASN A 72 24.62 -12.09 6.85
CA ASN A 72 24.87 -10.65 6.78
C ASN A 72 24.01 -9.96 5.71
N VAL A 73 22.69 -10.12 5.85
CA VAL A 73 21.71 -9.54 4.92
C VAL A 73 21.22 -8.19 5.42
N GLY A 74 20.66 -7.41 4.51
CA GLY A 74 19.99 -6.16 4.84
C GLY A 74 18.49 -6.41 4.89
N LEU A 75 17.84 -6.03 5.98
CA LEU A 75 16.39 -6.11 6.13
C LEU A 75 15.79 -4.69 6.09
N ARG A 76 14.65 -4.52 5.44
CA ARG A 76 13.88 -3.28 5.52
C ARG A 76 12.39 -3.49 5.33
N LYS A 77 11.60 -2.49 5.74
CA LYS A 77 10.19 -2.40 5.36
C LYS A 77 10.02 -2.18 3.86
N LYS A 78 8.92 -2.72 3.34
CA LYS A 78 8.34 -2.40 2.05
C LYS A 78 6.87 -2.02 2.27
N GLY A 79 6.37 -1.09 1.48
CA GLY A 79 4.94 -0.82 1.43
C GLY A 79 4.63 0.53 0.82
N PHE A 80 3.41 0.66 0.37
CA PHE A 80 2.77 1.90 -0.03
C PHE A 80 1.40 1.91 0.62
N LEU A 81 1.08 2.96 1.38
CA LEU A 81 -0.18 3.27 2.07
C LEU A 81 -1.03 2.05 2.53
N GLY A 82 -1.71 1.36 1.61
CA GLY A 82 -2.60 0.22 1.90
C GLY A 82 -1.91 -1.06 2.40
N SER A 83 -0.61 -1.23 2.18
CA SER A 83 0.15 -2.42 2.61
C SER A 83 0.97 -2.21 3.90
N LEU A 84 0.89 -1.02 4.50
CA LEU A 84 1.62 -0.69 5.72
C LEU A 84 1.02 -1.41 6.93
N SER A 85 1.90 -1.99 7.73
CA SER A 85 1.55 -2.67 8.97
C SER A 85 2.72 -2.56 9.94
N THR A 86 2.42 -2.29 11.21
CA THR A 86 3.39 -2.29 12.31
C THR A 86 3.54 -3.68 12.93
N THR A 87 2.59 -4.59 12.74
CA THR A 87 2.61 -5.94 13.33
C THR A 87 2.99 -7.03 12.33
N ARG A 88 2.67 -6.83 11.04
CA ARG A 88 3.02 -7.73 9.94
C ARG A 88 3.51 -6.92 8.74
N PRO A 89 4.63 -6.19 8.84
CA PRO A 89 5.14 -5.37 7.74
C PRO A 89 5.48 -6.23 6.53
N SER A 90 5.28 -5.71 5.31
CA SER A 90 5.94 -6.31 4.14
C SER A 90 7.44 -6.04 4.23
N LEU A 91 8.25 -7.02 3.82
CA LEU A 91 9.70 -7.00 4.03
C LEU A 91 10.44 -7.10 2.70
N LYS A 92 11.62 -6.49 2.67
CA LYS A 92 12.60 -6.72 1.62
C LYS A 92 13.91 -7.14 2.25
N ILE A 93 14.44 -8.26 1.79
CA ILE A 93 15.73 -8.80 2.21
C ILE A 93 16.72 -8.55 1.08
N LYS A 94 17.87 -7.98 1.39
CA LYS A 94 18.98 -7.76 0.46
C LYS A 94 20.09 -8.73 0.85
N LEU A 95 20.26 -9.79 0.07
CA LEU A 95 21.26 -10.82 0.31
C LEU A 95 22.67 -10.23 0.22
N ASN A 96 22.88 -9.34 -0.75
CA ASN A 96 24.17 -8.70 -0.98
C ASN A 96 24.38 -7.38 -0.21
N HIS A 97 23.91 -7.32 1.03
CA HIS A 97 23.99 -6.08 1.81
C HIS A 97 25.43 -5.74 2.16
N THR A 98 26.12 -6.68 2.83
CA THR A 98 27.53 -6.57 3.21
C THR A 98 28.42 -7.33 2.23
N ASP A 99 28.16 -8.63 2.04
CA ASP A 99 28.79 -9.47 1.03
C ASP A 99 28.26 -9.09 -0.36
N LYS A 100 29.11 -8.58 -1.25
CA LYS A 100 28.64 -8.09 -2.57
C LYS A 100 28.34 -9.21 -3.56
N ASP A 101 28.87 -10.40 -3.31
CA ASP A 101 28.75 -11.56 -4.19
C ASP A 101 27.59 -12.48 -3.77
N ALA A 102 27.05 -12.30 -2.56
CA ALA A 102 25.92 -13.08 -2.05
C ALA A 102 24.66 -12.93 -2.93
N GLY A 103 24.09 -14.07 -3.34
CA GLY A 103 22.86 -14.13 -4.10
C GLY A 103 22.45 -15.55 -4.44
N ILE A 104 21.30 -15.69 -5.08
CA ILE A 104 20.73 -16.98 -5.51
C ILE A 104 20.54 -16.90 -7.03
N GLU A 105 21.46 -17.51 -7.79
CA GLU A 105 21.52 -17.43 -9.27
C GLU A 105 21.38 -15.98 -9.81
N GLY A 106 22.06 -15.04 -9.15
CA GLY A 106 22.04 -13.61 -9.48
C GLY A 106 20.85 -12.82 -8.92
N LEU A 107 19.91 -13.46 -8.23
CA LEU A 107 18.90 -12.77 -7.41
C LEU A 107 19.54 -12.30 -6.11
N THR A 108 19.48 -11.00 -5.85
CA THR A 108 20.08 -10.37 -4.66
C THR A 108 19.05 -9.82 -3.68
N ASN A 109 17.77 -9.84 -4.07
CA ASN A 109 16.69 -9.28 -3.27
C ASN A 109 15.48 -10.22 -3.21
N LEU A 110 15.04 -10.51 -1.99
CA LEU A 110 13.80 -11.21 -1.72
C LEU A 110 12.72 -10.19 -1.34
N THR A 111 11.55 -10.31 -1.95
CA THR A 111 10.39 -9.47 -1.64
C THR A 111 9.34 -10.34 -0.97
N LEU A 112 8.91 -9.95 0.24
CA LEU A 112 7.91 -10.65 1.06
C LEU A 112 6.74 -9.70 1.29
N ASN A 113 5.62 -9.91 0.60
CA ASN A 113 4.41 -9.12 0.77
C ASN A 113 3.51 -9.72 1.86
N ASN A 114 3.02 -8.89 2.78
CA ASN A 114 2.17 -9.32 3.89
C ASN A 114 0.73 -9.68 3.50
N ASN A 115 0.35 -9.42 2.24
CA ASN A 115 -0.98 -9.61 1.65
C ASN A 115 -2.13 -9.11 2.52
N GLN A 116 -1.94 -7.99 3.23
CA GLN A 116 -3.00 -7.48 4.09
C GLN A 116 -4.28 -7.12 3.32
N GLN A 117 -4.14 -6.71 2.06
CA GLN A 117 -5.26 -6.35 1.17
C GLN A 117 -5.83 -7.55 0.40
N ASP A 118 -5.10 -8.67 0.34
CA ASP A 118 -5.54 -9.95 -0.25
C ASP A 118 -5.46 -11.09 0.76
N ILE A 119 -6.47 -11.17 1.63
CA ILE A 119 -6.54 -12.26 2.61
C ILE A 119 -6.86 -13.62 1.97
N SER A 120 -7.26 -13.67 0.69
CA SER A 120 -7.40 -14.96 -0.02
C SER A 120 -6.03 -15.60 -0.27
N LEU A 121 -4.99 -14.78 -0.41
CA LEU A 121 -3.63 -15.10 -0.84
C LEU A 121 -3.51 -15.55 -2.31
N MET A 122 -4.60 -15.63 -3.07
CA MET A 122 -4.60 -16.24 -4.41
C MET A 122 -4.09 -15.30 -5.51
N SER A 123 -4.28 -13.98 -5.36
CA SER A 123 -4.10 -13.03 -6.47
C SER A 123 -2.69 -13.05 -7.02
N GLN A 124 -1.68 -12.81 -6.18
CA GLN A 124 -0.30 -12.69 -6.68
C GLN A 124 0.20 -14.02 -7.27
N PHE A 125 -0.06 -15.13 -6.58
CA PHE A 125 0.46 -16.44 -6.97
C PHE A 125 -0.18 -16.92 -8.28
N MET A 126 -1.51 -17.02 -8.33
CA MET A 126 -2.21 -17.51 -9.53
C MET A 126 -2.15 -16.49 -10.66
N GLY A 127 -2.23 -15.20 -10.34
CA GLY A 127 -2.20 -14.11 -11.31
C GLY A 127 -0.92 -14.09 -12.13
N TYR A 128 0.24 -14.05 -11.47
CA TYR A 128 1.52 -14.05 -12.18
C TYR A 128 1.76 -15.35 -12.95
N ALA A 129 1.31 -16.50 -12.44
CA ALA A 129 1.35 -17.75 -13.19
C ALA A 129 0.54 -17.68 -14.49
N LEU A 130 -0.66 -17.07 -14.44
CA LEU A 130 -1.51 -16.87 -15.62
C LEU A 130 -0.93 -15.87 -16.62
N PHE A 131 -0.33 -14.76 -16.15
CA PHE A 131 0.38 -13.83 -17.04
C PHE A 131 1.50 -14.56 -17.80
N ASN A 132 2.36 -15.30 -17.09
CA ASN A 132 3.44 -16.07 -17.71
C ASN A 132 2.89 -17.12 -18.70
N ALA A 133 1.83 -17.84 -18.35
CA ALA A 133 1.20 -18.82 -19.25
C ALA A 133 0.62 -18.18 -20.52
N ALA A 134 0.14 -16.93 -20.42
CA ALA A 134 -0.35 -16.16 -21.57
C ALA A 134 0.78 -15.58 -22.44
N GLY A 135 2.05 -15.72 -22.04
CA GLY A 135 3.19 -15.12 -22.74
C GLY A 135 3.44 -13.65 -22.39
N SER A 136 2.86 -13.16 -21.29
CA SER A 136 3.18 -11.85 -20.71
C SER A 136 4.13 -12.06 -19.54
N PRO A 137 5.43 -11.72 -19.66
CA PRO A 137 6.40 -12.04 -18.62
C PRO A 137 6.02 -11.41 -17.27
N ALA A 138 6.00 -12.22 -16.22
CA ALA A 138 5.60 -11.80 -14.88
C ALA A 138 6.49 -12.45 -13.80
N PRO A 139 6.63 -11.81 -12.62
CA PRO A 139 7.41 -12.34 -11.51
C PRO A 139 7.02 -13.79 -11.15
N ARG A 140 8.00 -14.62 -10.75
CA ARG A 140 7.68 -15.82 -9.99
C ARG A 140 7.06 -15.44 -8.64
N CYS A 141 6.23 -16.32 -8.09
CA CYS A 141 5.63 -16.13 -6.79
C CYS A 141 5.56 -17.47 -6.04
N ALA A 142 5.92 -17.45 -4.77
CA ALA A 142 5.78 -18.55 -3.84
C ALA A 142 5.19 -18.05 -2.51
N TYR A 143 4.91 -18.96 -1.59
CA TYR A 143 4.56 -18.59 -0.22
C TYR A 143 5.73 -18.81 0.72
N ALA A 144 5.86 -17.93 1.72
CA ALA A 144 6.82 -18.05 2.79
C ALA A 144 6.14 -17.87 4.14
N LYS A 145 6.35 -18.81 5.07
CA LYS A 145 6.06 -18.62 6.48
C LYS A 145 7.21 -17.83 7.08
N VAL A 146 6.93 -16.59 7.49
CA VAL A 146 7.97 -15.67 7.98
C VAL A 146 7.95 -15.63 9.50
N THR A 147 9.10 -15.88 10.11
CA THR A 147 9.31 -15.76 11.55
C THR A 147 10.40 -14.73 11.80
N VAL A 148 10.18 -13.77 12.69
CA VAL A 148 11.17 -12.74 13.05
C VAL A 148 11.43 -12.82 14.55
N ASN A 149 12.69 -13.00 14.94
CA ASN A 149 13.09 -13.14 16.35
C ASN A 149 12.24 -14.19 17.11
N GLY A 150 11.92 -15.30 16.45
CA GLY A 150 11.09 -16.38 17.01
C GLY A 150 9.58 -16.14 16.96
N VAL A 151 9.12 -14.96 16.53
CA VAL A 151 7.69 -14.64 16.40
C VAL A 151 7.20 -14.99 15.00
N ASN A 152 6.27 -15.93 14.89
CA ASN A 152 5.63 -16.29 13.63
C ASN A 152 4.68 -15.18 13.17
N LEU A 153 5.02 -14.52 12.06
CA LEU A 153 4.21 -13.46 11.46
C LEU A 153 3.17 -14.00 10.45
N GLY A 154 3.22 -15.31 10.15
CA GLY A 154 2.31 -15.99 9.23
C GLY A 154 2.84 -16.05 7.80
N VAL A 155 1.91 -16.18 6.85
CA VAL A 155 2.21 -16.43 5.44
C VAL A 155 2.35 -15.13 4.64
N TYR A 156 3.42 -15.04 3.87
CA TYR A 156 3.73 -13.95 2.95
C TYR A 156 3.76 -14.46 1.52
N SER A 157 3.41 -13.60 0.56
CA SER A 157 3.72 -13.84 -0.85
C SER A 157 5.18 -13.47 -1.08
N HIS A 158 6.02 -14.46 -1.37
CA HIS A 158 7.38 -14.23 -1.83
C HIS A 158 7.39 -14.00 -3.33
N VAL A 159 7.64 -12.77 -3.76
CA VAL A 159 7.57 -12.35 -5.16
C VAL A 159 8.97 -12.09 -5.70
N GLU A 160 9.27 -12.61 -6.89
CA GLU A 160 10.52 -12.35 -7.59
C GLU A 160 10.69 -10.86 -7.85
N THR A 161 11.87 -10.33 -7.50
CA THR A 161 12.15 -8.92 -7.76
C THR A 161 12.40 -8.73 -9.26
N VAL A 162 11.65 -7.83 -9.91
CA VAL A 162 11.85 -7.45 -11.32
C VAL A 162 13.17 -6.67 -11.45
N ARG A 163 14.26 -7.39 -11.72
CA ARG A 163 15.64 -6.92 -11.91
C ARG A 163 16.35 -7.87 -12.88
N LYS A 164 17.69 -7.84 -12.87
CA LYS A 164 18.56 -8.59 -13.77
C LYS A 164 18.21 -10.08 -13.97
N SER A 165 18.01 -10.85 -12.89
CA SER A 165 17.66 -12.28 -12.99
C SER A 165 16.33 -12.50 -13.72
N PHE A 166 15.30 -11.73 -13.34
CA PHE A 166 14.01 -11.73 -14.01
C PHE A 166 14.13 -11.36 -15.50
N LEU A 167 14.88 -10.29 -15.82
CA LEU A 167 15.02 -9.81 -17.18
C LEU A 167 15.70 -10.84 -18.09
N ARG A 168 16.78 -11.49 -17.63
CA ARG A 168 17.40 -12.60 -18.36
C ARG A 168 16.42 -13.74 -18.62
N ARG A 169 15.62 -14.12 -17.62
CA ARG A 169 14.60 -15.17 -17.77
C ARG A 169 13.51 -14.78 -18.76
N ALA A 170 13.06 -13.53 -18.72
CA ALA A 170 11.93 -13.03 -19.50
C ALA A 170 12.30 -12.67 -20.95
N PHE A 171 13.52 -12.17 -21.17
CA PHE A 171 13.93 -11.55 -22.44
C PHE A 171 15.24 -12.10 -22.99
N GLY A 172 15.92 -13.02 -22.30
CA GLY A 172 17.24 -13.52 -22.69
C GLY A 172 18.40 -12.56 -22.37
N THR A 173 18.11 -11.32 -21.96
CA THR A 173 19.10 -10.28 -21.63
C THR A 173 18.63 -9.40 -20.46
N ASP A 174 19.57 -8.81 -19.73
CA ASP A 174 19.34 -7.77 -18.71
C ASP A 174 19.99 -6.42 -19.03
N ASP A 175 20.41 -6.21 -20.28
CA ASP A 175 21.11 -5.00 -20.72
C ASP A 175 20.17 -3.81 -21.03
N GLY A 176 18.87 -4.06 -21.12
CA GLY A 176 17.87 -3.02 -21.36
C GLY A 176 17.63 -2.11 -20.15
N THR A 177 16.77 -1.12 -20.36
CA THR A 177 16.44 -0.12 -19.34
C THR A 177 15.09 -0.40 -18.71
N LEU A 178 15.06 -0.53 -17.39
CA LEU A 178 13.86 -0.87 -16.62
C LEU A 178 13.39 0.33 -15.79
N TYR A 179 12.10 0.62 -15.84
CA TYR A 179 11.43 1.60 -14.98
C TYR A 179 10.25 0.96 -14.26
N GLU A 180 10.02 1.35 -13.01
CA GLU A 180 8.77 1.06 -12.28
C GLU A 180 7.83 2.25 -12.40
N GLY A 181 6.55 1.96 -12.55
CA GLY A 181 5.49 2.96 -12.63
C GLY A 181 4.51 2.88 -11.46
N PRO A 182 4.86 3.41 -10.27
CA PRO A 182 3.90 3.61 -9.19
C PRO A 182 3.09 4.88 -9.44
N TYR A 183 1.77 4.78 -9.61
CA TYR A 183 0.87 5.92 -9.89
C TYR A 183 1.42 6.92 -10.93
N VAL A 184 1.73 6.47 -12.14
CA VAL A 184 2.30 7.31 -13.23
C VAL A 184 1.75 6.87 -14.57
N ASP A 185 1.68 7.79 -15.51
CA ASP A 185 1.35 7.51 -16.90
C ASP A 185 2.06 8.50 -17.84
N PHE A 186 1.88 8.34 -19.14
CA PHE A 186 2.57 9.10 -20.19
C PHE A 186 1.93 10.46 -20.50
N TYR A 187 1.66 11.26 -19.47
CA TYR A 187 1.19 12.63 -19.61
C TYR A 187 2.35 13.63 -19.73
N GLU A 188 2.07 14.80 -20.30
CA GLU A 188 3.03 15.91 -20.33
C GLU A 188 3.46 16.32 -18.92
N GLY A 189 4.77 16.48 -18.72
CA GLY A 189 5.35 16.82 -17.42
C GLY A 189 5.49 15.65 -16.44
N TRP A 190 5.24 14.41 -16.86
CA TRP A 190 5.40 13.19 -16.02
C TRP A 190 6.65 12.36 -16.37
N LEU A 191 7.52 12.84 -17.26
CA LEU A 191 8.74 12.11 -17.66
C LEU A 191 9.58 11.65 -16.46
N GLY A 192 9.71 12.52 -15.45
CA GLY A 192 10.55 12.27 -14.27
C GLY A 192 9.94 11.28 -13.27
N SER A 193 8.64 11.00 -13.35
CA SER A 193 7.93 10.14 -12.40
C SER A 193 8.24 8.65 -12.53
N PHE A 194 8.69 8.20 -13.71
CA PHE A 194 9.08 6.81 -13.89
C PHE A 194 10.33 6.52 -13.06
N GLU A 195 10.25 5.56 -12.15
CA GLU A 195 11.35 5.21 -11.26
C GLU A 195 12.38 4.35 -12.00
N HIS A 196 13.53 4.92 -12.36
CA HIS A 196 14.62 4.17 -12.98
C HIS A 196 15.14 3.07 -12.05
N LYS A 197 15.26 1.85 -12.58
CA LYS A 197 15.69 0.68 -11.82
C LYS A 197 17.05 0.16 -12.29
N THR A 198 17.21 -0.12 -13.58
CA THR A 198 18.44 -0.67 -14.16
C THR A 198 18.61 -0.19 -15.61
N GLY A 199 19.81 -0.37 -16.17
CA GLY A 199 20.12 -0.01 -17.56
C GLY A 199 20.47 1.47 -17.73
N LYS A 200 20.66 1.91 -18.98
CA LYS A 200 21.05 3.29 -19.32
C LYS A 200 19.83 4.21 -19.27
N GLU A 201 19.85 5.19 -18.39
CA GLU A 201 18.69 6.06 -18.15
C GLU A 201 18.40 7.00 -19.33
N ALA A 202 19.41 7.68 -19.89
CA ALA A 202 19.17 8.70 -20.92
C ALA A 202 18.41 8.19 -22.16
N PRO A 203 18.78 7.06 -22.79
CA PRO A 203 18.03 6.52 -23.92
C PRO A 203 16.60 6.12 -23.55
N GLY A 204 16.41 5.54 -22.36
CA GLY A 204 15.08 5.17 -21.87
C GLY A 204 14.18 6.39 -21.65
N ARG A 205 14.72 7.47 -21.06
CA ARG A 205 13.99 8.75 -20.88
C ARG A 205 13.61 9.38 -22.21
N GLU A 206 14.51 9.39 -23.19
CA GLU A 206 14.22 9.90 -24.53
C GLU A 206 13.05 9.14 -25.17
N LYS A 207 13.06 7.80 -25.07
CA LYS A 207 12.00 6.94 -25.59
C LYS A 207 10.66 7.17 -24.87
N ILE A 208 10.66 7.37 -23.54
CA ILE A 208 9.46 7.74 -22.78
C ILE A 208 8.93 9.09 -23.26
N GLN A 209 9.80 10.08 -23.47
CA GLN A 209 9.39 11.40 -23.97
C GLN A 209 8.76 11.29 -25.36
N GLN A 210 9.34 10.50 -26.28
CA GLN A 210 8.74 10.24 -27.59
C GLN A 210 7.33 9.65 -27.47
N LEU A 211 7.12 8.72 -26.52
CA LEU A 211 5.80 8.12 -26.28
C LEU A 211 4.80 9.14 -25.70
N ILE A 212 5.24 10.02 -24.80
CA ILE A 212 4.42 11.14 -24.30
C ILE A 212 3.97 12.03 -25.47
N GLU A 213 4.87 12.40 -26.38
CA GLU A 213 4.53 13.23 -27.55
C GLU A 213 3.55 12.53 -28.50
N VAL A 214 3.74 11.23 -28.76
CA VAL A 214 2.81 10.42 -29.58
C VAL A 214 1.41 10.40 -28.95
N LEU A 215 1.32 10.22 -27.64
CA LEU A 215 0.04 10.14 -26.93
C LEU A 215 -0.64 11.50 -26.76
N LYS A 216 0.14 12.58 -26.67
CA LYS A 216 -0.36 13.97 -26.69
C LYS A 216 -0.95 14.35 -28.05
N GLY A 217 -0.34 13.88 -29.14
CA GLY A 217 -0.76 14.20 -30.50
C GLY A 217 -2.07 13.53 -30.95
N ASP A 218 -2.53 13.96 -32.14
CA ASP A 218 -3.75 13.48 -32.81
C ASP A 218 -3.42 12.56 -34.01
N SER A 219 -2.43 11.68 -33.86
CA SER A 219 -2.02 10.77 -34.95
C SER A 219 -3.21 9.99 -35.50
N LYS A 220 -3.43 10.10 -36.82
CA LYS A 220 -4.45 9.33 -37.53
C LYS A 220 -4.16 7.82 -37.50
N ASN A 221 -2.88 7.45 -37.40
CA ASN A 221 -2.42 6.07 -37.21
C ASN A 221 -1.76 5.94 -35.82
N ILE A 222 -2.57 6.04 -34.76
CA ILE A 222 -2.06 5.97 -33.38
C ILE A 222 -1.43 4.61 -33.07
N GLU A 223 -1.98 3.51 -33.62
CA GLU A 223 -1.43 2.17 -33.40
C GLU A 223 -0.03 2.04 -33.99
N GLY A 224 0.18 2.46 -35.25
CA GLY A 224 1.51 2.46 -35.87
C GLY A 224 2.50 3.35 -35.11
N ALA A 225 2.09 4.56 -34.73
CA ALA A 225 2.96 5.49 -34.00
C ALA A 225 3.39 4.96 -32.62
N ILE A 226 2.46 4.34 -31.87
CA ILE A 226 2.79 3.66 -30.61
C ILE A 226 3.65 2.41 -30.88
N GLY A 227 3.38 1.69 -31.97
CA GLY A 227 4.07 0.46 -32.35
C GLY A 227 5.54 0.63 -32.72
N GLU A 228 6.00 1.83 -33.04
CA GLU A 228 7.43 2.15 -33.18
C GLU A 228 8.16 2.18 -31.82
N LEU A 229 7.43 2.41 -30.74
CA LEU A 229 7.98 2.60 -29.38
C LEU A 229 7.66 1.44 -28.43
N VAL A 230 6.57 0.72 -28.68
CA VAL A 230 6.03 -0.33 -27.81
C VAL A 230 5.80 -1.60 -28.61
N ASP A 231 6.18 -2.74 -28.04
CA ASP A 231 5.83 -4.03 -28.62
C ASP A 231 4.32 -4.26 -28.44
N LEU A 232 3.56 -4.02 -29.52
CA LEU A 232 2.10 -4.06 -29.45
C LEU A 232 1.56 -5.45 -29.14
N ASP A 233 2.16 -6.53 -29.67
CA ASP A 233 1.66 -7.89 -29.41
C ASP A 233 1.84 -8.25 -27.93
N ALA A 234 3.00 -7.93 -27.36
CA ALA A 234 3.23 -8.06 -25.93
C ALA A 234 2.28 -7.17 -25.11
N PHE A 235 2.07 -5.92 -25.53
CA PHE A 235 1.18 -4.98 -24.85
C PHE A 235 -0.28 -5.42 -24.86
N TYR A 236 -0.82 -5.87 -26.00
CA TYR A 236 -2.19 -6.40 -26.09
C TYR A 236 -2.37 -7.62 -25.18
N THR A 237 -1.37 -8.49 -25.08
CA THR A 237 -1.41 -9.65 -24.18
C THR A 237 -1.42 -9.20 -22.72
N PHE A 238 -0.53 -8.30 -22.33
CA PHE A 238 -0.48 -7.71 -21.00
C PHE A 238 -1.81 -7.04 -20.62
N TRP A 239 -2.33 -6.18 -21.50
CA TRP A 239 -3.58 -5.44 -21.27
C TRP A 239 -4.80 -6.36 -21.24
N ALA A 240 -4.87 -7.36 -22.12
CA ALA A 240 -5.94 -8.35 -22.10
C ALA A 240 -5.90 -9.19 -20.81
N MET A 241 -4.72 -9.49 -20.28
CA MET A 241 -4.57 -10.18 -18.99
C MET A 241 -5.02 -9.32 -17.81
N GLU A 242 -4.66 -8.03 -17.74
CA GLU A 242 -5.17 -7.12 -16.70
C GLU A 242 -6.70 -7.00 -16.76
N GLY A 243 -7.26 -6.90 -17.97
CA GLY A 243 -8.70 -6.96 -18.22
C GLY A 243 -9.29 -8.27 -17.71
N LEU A 244 -8.83 -9.41 -18.22
CA LEU A 244 -9.33 -10.74 -17.90
C LEU A 244 -9.30 -11.04 -16.39
N LEU A 245 -8.21 -10.72 -15.71
CA LEU A 245 -8.04 -10.94 -14.27
C LEU A 245 -8.74 -9.89 -13.40
N GLY A 246 -9.33 -8.84 -14.00
CA GLY A 246 -9.99 -7.79 -13.23
C GLY A 246 -8.99 -6.95 -12.41
N PHE A 247 -7.76 -6.79 -12.87
CA PHE A 247 -6.75 -6.03 -12.13
C PHE A 247 -7.08 -4.53 -12.09
N TRP A 248 -7.71 -4.07 -11.01
CA TRP A 248 -8.17 -2.67 -10.92
C TRP A 248 -7.09 -1.68 -10.47
N ASP A 249 -6.04 -2.18 -9.82
CA ASP A 249 -4.91 -1.39 -9.31
C ASP A 249 -3.64 -1.57 -10.17
N GLY A 250 -3.79 -2.03 -11.41
CA GLY A 250 -2.71 -2.18 -12.40
C GLY A 250 -2.64 -1.00 -13.38
N TYR A 251 -1.85 -1.14 -14.45
CA TYR A 251 -1.61 -0.06 -15.41
C TYR A 251 -2.91 0.42 -16.06
N SER A 252 -3.64 -0.51 -16.68
CA SER A 252 -4.88 -0.21 -17.38
C SER A 252 -6.04 0.08 -16.42
N GLY A 253 -5.90 -0.28 -15.13
CA GLY A 253 -6.90 -0.13 -14.08
C GLY A 253 -6.92 1.26 -13.42
N ASN A 254 -5.75 1.83 -13.12
CA ASN A 254 -5.59 3.16 -12.53
C ASN A 254 -4.15 3.74 -12.67
N SER A 255 -3.40 3.32 -13.69
CA SER A 255 -2.03 3.79 -13.97
C SER A 255 -1.06 3.54 -12.81
N ASN A 256 -1.17 2.38 -12.17
CA ASN A 256 -0.35 1.96 -11.04
C ASN A 256 0.28 0.57 -11.27
N ASN A 257 1.14 0.12 -10.35
CA ASN A 257 1.67 -1.24 -10.24
C ASN A 257 2.08 -1.92 -11.57
N PHE A 258 2.97 -1.28 -12.32
CA PHE A 258 3.58 -1.87 -13.51
C PHE A 258 5.06 -1.54 -13.63
N PHE A 259 5.77 -2.27 -14.49
CA PHE A 259 7.07 -1.84 -15.02
C PHE A 259 6.99 -1.67 -16.53
N ILE A 260 7.91 -0.87 -17.06
CA ILE A 260 8.25 -0.85 -18.48
C ILE A 260 9.73 -1.19 -18.65
N TYR A 261 10.01 -2.08 -19.60
CA TYR A 261 11.35 -2.50 -19.97
C TYR A 261 11.61 -2.14 -21.43
N LEU A 262 12.60 -1.27 -21.68
CA LEU A 262 13.10 -1.00 -23.02
C LEU A 262 14.04 -2.14 -23.41
N ASN A 263 13.54 -3.05 -24.24
CA ASN A 263 14.30 -4.19 -24.73
C ASN A 263 15.35 -3.72 -25.75
N PRO A 264 16.65 -4.01 -25.54
CA PRO A 264 17.71 -3.52 -26.41
C PRO A 264 17.75 -4.20 -27.78
N GLU A 265 17.12 -5.37 -27.93
CA GLU A 265 17.09 -6.11 -29.21
C GLU A 265 16.01 -5.58 -30.14
N THR A 266 14.82 -5.30 -29.60
CA THR A 266 13.68 -4.80 -30.38
C THR A 266 13.61 -3.29 -30.42
N ASP A 267 14.36 -2.61 -29.53
CA ASP A 267 14.25 -1.19 -29.22
C ASP A 267 12.78 -0.81 -28.93
N LYS A 268 12.06 -1.63 -28.17
CA LYS A 268 10.65 -1.36 -27.81
C LYS A 268 10.39 -1.58 -26.34
N PHE A 269 9.43 -0.83 -25.81
CA PHE A 269 8.93 -1.05 -24.46
C PHE A 269 8.06 -2.30 -24.38
N HIS A 270 8.30 -3.08 -23.33
CA HIS A 270 7.43 -4.15 -22.86
C HIS A 270 6.86 -3.78 -21.50
N PHE A 271 5.55 -3.97 -21.32
CA PHE A 271 4.86 -3.73 -20.05
C PHE A 271 4.83 -5.03 -19.24
N LEU A 272 5.09 -4.90 -17.93
CA LEU A 272 5.19 -6.03 -17.01
C LEU A 272 4.27 -5.78 -15.81
N PRO A 273 3.47 -6.78 -15.38
CA PRO A 273 2.58 -6.63 -14.23
C PRO A 273 3.39 -6.58 -12.93
N TRP A 274 2.91 -5.76 -11.99
CA TRP A 274 3.42 -5.72 -10.63
C TRP A 274 2.26 -5.59 -9.64
N GLY A 275 2.53 -5.67 -8.33
CA GLY A 275 1.51 -5.41 -7.29
C GLY A 275 0.19 -6.18 -7.46
N ALA A 276 0.22 -7.40 -7.99
CA ALA A 276 -0.98 -8.15 -8.36
C ALA A 276 -1.77 -8.74 -7.16
N ASP A 277 -1.87 -8.02 -6.05
CA ASP A 277 -2.62 -8.40 -4.83
C ASP A 277 -4.09 -7.93 -4.89
N SER A 278 -4.54 -7.43 -6.03
CA SER A 278 -5.87 -6.86 -6.25
C SER A 278 -6.54 -7.41 -7.49
N LEU A 279 -6.31 -8.70 -7.77
CA LEU A 279 -6.92 -9.44 -8.88
C LEU A 279 -8.26 -10.04 -8.48
N TYR A 280 -8.97 -10.58 -9.48
CA TYR A 280 -10.26 -11.24 -9.35
C TYR A 280 -11.38 -10.31 -8.83
N VAL A 281 -11.29 -9.02 -9.15
CA VAL A 281 -12.28 -8.01 -8.82
C VAL A 281 -12.83 -7.38 -10.10
N LYS A 282 -14.15 -7.41 -10.31
CA LYS A 282 -14.74 -6.90 -11.57
C LYS A 282 -14.52 -5.39 -11.77
N ARG A 283 -14.51 -4.60 -10.68
CA ARG A 283 -14.43 -3.13 -10.71
C ARG A 283 -13.48 -2.57 -9.64
N SER A 284 -13.12 -1.28 -9.78
CA SER A 284 -12.28 -0.58 -8.81
C SER A 284 -12.94 -0.52 -7.43
N LYS A 285 -12.11 -0.67 -6.38
CA LYS A 285 -12.53 -0.44 -5.00
C LYS A 285 -12.47 1.05 -4.60
N LEU A 286 -11.90 1.90 -5.45
CA LEU A 286 -11.88 3.36 -5.26
C LEU A 286 -13.18 3.95 -5.77
N GLU A 287 -13.95 4.61 -4.90
CA GLU A 287 -15.29 5.14 -5.22
C GLU A 287 -15.30 6.03 -6.46
N HIS A 288 -14.35 6.94 -6.60
CA HIS A 288 -14.22 7.85 -7.75
C HIS A 288 -13.83 7.15 -9.07
N HIS A 289 -13.34 5.91 -9.00
CA HIS A 289 -13.05 5.08 -10.18
C HIS A 289 -14.06 3.95 -10.39
N ASN A 290 -14.97 3.73 -9.44
CA ASN A 290 -15.98 2.68 -9.52
C ASN A 290 -17.20 3.16 -10.32
N ASN A 291 -17.11 3.09 -11.64
CA ASN A 291 -18.21 3.40 -12.54
C ASN A 291 -18.99 2.12 -12.88
N ALA A 292 -20.26 2.04 -12.45
CA ALA A 292 -21.12 0.89 -12.71
C ALA A 292 -21.35 0.62 -14.20
N ARG A 293 -21.20 1.63 -15.07
CA ARG A 293 -21.32 1.51 -16.53
C ARG A 293 -20.01 1.16 -17.23
N ALA A 294 -18.88 1.19 -16.54
CA ALA A 294 -17.61 0.82 -17.15
C ALA A 294 -17.63 -0.67 -17.53
N PRO A 295 -17.14 -1.02 -18.74
CA PRO A 295 -16.93 -2.40 -19.13
C PRO A 295 -16.05 -3.12 -18.10
N ILE A 296 -16.38 -4.37 -17.82
CA ILE A 296 -15.61 -5.19 -16.88
C ILE A 296 -14.47 -5.92 -17.57
N SER A 297 -14.55 -6.19 -18.87
CA SER A 297 -13.47 -6.81 -19.65
C SER A 297 -12.41 -5.80 -20.08
N VAL A 298 -12.79 -4.53 -20.24
CA VAL A 298 -11.92 -3.49 -20.80
C VAL A 298 -11.55 -2.45 -19.75
N LYS A 299 -10.26 -2.36 -19.47
CA LYS A 299 -9.70 -1.34 -18.58
C LYS A 299 -8.93 -0.31 -19.40
N THR A 300 -9.30 0.96 -19.32
CA THR A 300 -8.69 2.02 -20.16
C THR A 300 -8.28 3.23 -19.33
N ARG A 301 -7.93 3.04 -18.06
CA ARG A 301 -7.40 4.14 -17.24
C ARG A 301 -5.95 4.47 -17.59
N GLY A 302 -5.20 3.51 -18.10
CA GLY A 302 -3.92 3.78 -18.75
C GLY A 302 -4.11 4.58 -20.04
N LEU A 303 -3.41 5.71 -20.20
CA LEU A 303 -3.55 6.63 -21.34
C LEU A 303 -3.27 5.95 -22.68
N LEU A 304 -2.24 5.10 -22.74
CA LEU A 304 -1.91 4.33 -23.93
C LEU A 304 -3.05 3.37 -24.31
N ALA A 305 -3.55 2.60 -23.34
CA ALA A 305 -4.69 1.70 -23.53
C ALA A 305 -5.93 2.46 -23.99
N HIS A 306 -6.22 3.62 -23.39
CA HIS A 306 -7.32 4.49 -23.80
C HIS A 306 -7.20 4.95 -25.26
N LYS A 307 -6.05 5.49 -25.65
CA LYS A 307 -5.80 6.02 -27.00
C LYS A 307 -5.94 4.93 -28.06
N LEU A 308 -5.39 3.74 -27.81
CA LEU A 308 -5.57 2.57 -28.67
C LEU A 308 -7.05 2.17 -28.76
N TYR A 309 -7.76 2.07 -27.63
CA TYR A 309 -9.14 1.56 -27.60
C TYR A 309 -10.16 2.40 -28.39
N GLN A 310 -9.82 3.64 -28.75
CA GLN A 310 -10.74 4.50 -29.51
C GLN A 310 -10.97 4.03 -30.95
N GLN A 311 -10.08 3.22 -31.53
CA GLN A 311 -10.25 2.71 -32.90
C GLN A 311 -10.94 1.35 -32.93
N LYS A 312 -11.92 1.18 -33.82
CA LYS A 312 -12.70 -0.06 -33.93
C LYS A 312 -11.84 -1.30 -34.24
N SER A 313 -10.92 -1.20 -35.19
CA SER A 313 -9.99 -2.30 -35.55
C SER A 313 -9.13 -2.75 -34.36
N ILE A 314 -8.73 -1.81 -33.51
CA ILE A 314 -7.97 -2.08 -32.29
C ILE A 314 -8.83 -2.80 -31.26
N ARG A 315 -10.09 -2.38 -31.08
CA ARG A 315 -11.04 -3.11 -30.22
C ARG A 315 -11.25 -4.55 -30.68
N GLU A 316 -11.32 -4.78 -31.99
CA GLU A 316 -11.41 -6.12 -32.58
C GLU A 316 -10.15 -6.96 -32.32
N ARG A 317 -8.96 -6.36 -32.45
CA ARG A 317 -7.68 -7.01 -32.11
C ARG A 317 -7.62 -7.37 -30.62
N TYR A 318 -7.97 -6.43 -29.74
CA TYR A 318 -8.04 -6.66 -28.29
C TYR A 318 -8.99 -7.80 -27.93
N ALA A 319 -10.20 -7.82 -28.53
CA ALA A 319 -11.17 -8.89 -28.35
C ALA A 319 -10.59 -10.25 -28.76
N LYS A 320 -9.94 -10.32 -29.94
CA LYS A 320 -9.32 -11.55 -30.43
C LYS A 320 -8.24 -12.07 -29.49
N THR A 321 -7.39 -11.18 -28.97
CA THR A 321 -6.36 -11.54 -27.98
C THR A 321 -7.00 -12.08 -26.70
N MET A 322 -7.98 -11.38 -26.14
CA MET A 322 -8.67 -11.79 -24.92
C MET A 322 -9.39 -13.14 -25.07
N ILE A 323 -10.16 -13.32 -26.15
CA ILE A 323 -10.85 -14.59 -26.44
C ILE A 323 -9.83 -15.72 -26.63
N GLY A 324 -8.71 -15.46 -27.29
CA GLY A 324 -7.62 -16.42 -27.46
C GLY A 324 -7.07 -16.90 -26.12
N ILE A 325 -6.78 -15.97 -25.20
CA ILE A 325 -6.33 -16.30 -23.84
C ILE A 325 -7.41 -17.07 -23.08
N LEU A 326 -8.65 -16.59 -23.11
CA LEU A 326 -9.80 -17.21 -22.43
C LEU A 326 -10.06 -18.63 -22.93
N LYS A 327 -9.82 -18.91 -24.22
CA LYS A 327 -9.95 -20.26 -24.80
C LYS A 327 -8.80 -21.18 -24.37
N ASN A 328 -7.57 -20.68 -24.37
CA ASN A 328 -6.38 -21.52 -24.28
C ASN A 328 -5.80 -21.62 -22.86
N ARG A 329 -6.07 -20.65 -21.99
CA ARG A 329 -5.43 -20.49 -20.68
C ARG A 329 -6.40 -20.40 -19.51
N TRP A 330 -7.66 -20.03 -19.76
CA TRP A 330 -8.67 -20.00 -18.71
C TRP A 330 -9.41 -21.34 -18.65
N ASN A 331 -8.99 -22.23 -17.75
CA ASN A 331 -9.71 -23.46 -17.46
C ASN A 331 -10.29 -23.35 -16.05
N GLU A 332 -11.60 -23.13 -15.96
CA GLU A 332 -12.29 -22.87 -14.70
C GLU A 332 -12.13 -24.02 -13.71
N ALA A 333 -12.24 -25.27 -14.15
CA ALA A 333 -12.09 -26.43 -13.28
C ALA A 333 -10.68 -26.53 -12.70
N ALA A 334 -9.65 -26.34 -13.54
CA ALA A 334 -8.26 -26.36 -13.10
C ALA A 334 -7.94 -25.19 -12.16
N LEU A 335 -8.44 -23.99 -12.45
CA LEU A 335 -8.25 -22.81 -11.60
C LEU A 335 -8.93 -22.96 -10.23
N LEU A 336 -10.13 -23.54 -10.18
CA LEU A 336 -10.82 -23.81 -8.92
C LEU A 336 -10.09 -24.89 -8.09
N ALA A 337 -9.62 -25.95 -8.74
CA ALA A 337 -8.82 -26.99 -8.08
C ALA A 337 -7.50 -26.42 -7.55
N GLU A 338 -6.89 -25.47 -8.27
CA GLU A 338 -5.67 -24.81 -7.85
C GLU A 338 -5.89 -23.93 -6.60
N ILE A 339 -7.03 -23.24 -6.51
CA ILE A 339 -7.43 -22.54 -5.27
C ILE A 339 -7.49 -23.54 -4.11
N ASP A 340 -8.16 -24.67 -4.28
CA ASP A 340 -8.33 -25.66 -3.21
C ASP A 340 -6.98 -26.26 -2.77
N ARG A 341 -6.10 -26.56 -3.73
CA ARG A 341 -4.73 -27.04 -3.47
C ARG A 341 -3.91 -26.03 -2.69
N MET A 342 -3.89 -24.77 -3.15
CA MET A 342 -3.13 -23.70 -2.51
C MET A 342 -3.69 -23.36 -1.13
N ASP A 343 -5.01 -23.36 -0.98
CA ASP A 343 -5.68 -23.13 0.30
C ASP A 343 -5.26 -24.18 1.34
N ALA A 344 -5.31 -25.46 0.97
CA ALA A 344 -4.83 -26.55 1.81
C ALA A 344 -3.32 -26.44 2.16
N MET A 345 -2.52 -25.90 1.24
CA MET A 345 -1.09 -25.70 1.43
C MET A 345 -0.76 -24.57 2.42
N VAL A 346 -1.52 -23.47 2.41
CA VAL A 346 -1.24 -22.30 3.27
C VAL A 346 -1.95 -22.36 4.63
N GLU A 347 -3.11 -23.01 4.71
CA GLU A 347 -3.96 -23.03 5.90
C GLU A 347 -3.22 -23.42 7.21
N PRO A 348 -2.31 -24.43 7.23
CA PRO A 348 -1.57 -24.80 8.44
C PRO A 348 -0.60 -23.73 8.95
N HIS A 349 -0.27 -22.74 8.13
CA HIS A 349 0.74 -21.73 8.42
C HIS A 349 0.14 -20.35 8.73
N LEU A 350 -1.17 -20.18 8.60
CA LEU A 350 -1.86 -18.92 8.82
C LEU A 350 -1.90 -18.54 10.31
N VAL A 351 -1.74 -17.25 10.57
CA VAL A 351 -2.02 -16.65 11.89
C VAL A 351 -3.41 -16.01 11.92
N ASP A 352 -3.95 -15.74 13.11
CA ASP A 352 -5.30 -15.19 13.29
C ASP A 352 -5.53 -13.87 12.53
N ALA A 353 -4.49 -13.03 12.47
CA ALA A 353 -4.50 -11.77 11.74
C ALA A 353 -4.61 -11.93 10.20
N GLN A 354 -4.61 -13.16 9.67
CA GLN A 354 -4.84 -13.48 8.26
C GLN A 354 -6.19 -14.15 8.00
N ARG A 355 -6.94 -14.46 9.06
CA ARG A 355 -8.28 -15.07 8.93
C ARG A 355 -9.37 -14.03 8.68
N PHE A 356 -9.11 -12.78 9.06
CA PHE A 356 -10.05 -11.67 8.96
C PHE A 356 -9.34 -10.38 8.56
N PHE A 357 -10.02 -9.56 7.77
CA PHE A 357 -9.64 -8.19 7.44
C PHE A 357 -10.75 -7.22 7.87
N GLY A 358 -10.37 -6.03 8.32
CA GLY A 358 -11.31 -5.00 8.77
C GLY A 358 -11.67 -5.09 10.26
N ASP A 359 -12.43 -4.10 10.71
CA ASP A 359 -12.76 -3.87 12.13
C ASP A 359 -13.93 -4.77 12.56
N LYS A 360 -13.64 -5.76 13.41
CA LYS A 360 -14.62 -6.69 13.98
C LYS A 360 -15.64 -5.98 14.87
N ASP A 361 -15.20 -4.95 15.60
CA ASP A 361 -16.02 -4.25 16.58
C ASP A 361 -17.05 -3.33 15.92
N LYS A 362 -16.85 -3.00 14.65
CA LYS A 362 -17.81 -2.24 13.82
C LYS A 362 -18.68 -3.13 12.92
N GLY A 363 -18.63 -4.46 13.06
CA GLY A 363 -19.39 -5.39 12.22
C GLY A 363 -18.97 -5.41 10.75
N LYS A 364 -17.80 -4.86 10.40
CA LYS A 364 -17.23 -4.79 9.05
C LYS A 364 -16.04 -5.73 8.90
N SER A 365 -16.18 -6.95 9.41
CA SER A 365 -15.15 -7.98 9.26
C SER A 365 -15.38 -8.79 7.99
N TYR A 366 -14.37 -8.81 7.13
CA TYR A 366 -14.33 -9.59 5.91
C TYR A 366 -13.46 -10.82 6.14
N SER A 367 -14.06 -12.02 6.05
CA SER A 367 -13.37 -13.27 6.37
C SER A 367 -12.60 -13.82 5.17
N ARG A 368 -11.53 -14.55 5.45
CA ARG A 368 -10.75 -15.26 4.42
C ARG A 368 -11.61 -16.25 3.63
N THR A 369 -12.53 -16.95 4.29
CA THR A 369 -13.49 -17.85 3.64
C THR A 369 -14.33 -17.12 2.60
N LEU A 370 -14.85 -15.92 2.93
CA LEU A 370 -15.61 -15.11 1.99
C LEU A 370 -14.73 -14.64 0.84
N ALA A 371 -13.50 -14.20 1.11
CA ALA A 371 -12.54 -13.82 0.07
C ALA A 371 -12.31 -14.94 -0.95
N LEU A 372 -12.05 -16.16 -0.47
CA LEU A 372 -11.88 -17.32 -1.33
C LEU A 372 -13.16 -17.67 -2.10
N GLN A 373 -14.34 -17.50 -1.51
CA GLN A 373 -15.62 -17.71 -2.20
C GLN A 373 -15.85 -16.68 -3.32
N GLU A 374 -15.47 -15.42 -3.09
CA GLU A 374 -15.55 -14.36 -4.09
C GLU A 374 -14.57 -14.60 -5.25
N THR A 375 -13.32 -15.01 -4.96
CA THR A 375 -12.36 -15.41 -6.00
C THR A 375 -12.89 -16.58 -6.84
N ARG A 376 -13.43 -17.64 -6.20
CA ARG A 376 -14.03 -18.77 -6.92
C ARG A 376 -15.23 -18.34 -7.77
N ARG A 377 -16.07 -17.43 -7.26
CA ARG A 377 -17.21 -16.89 -8.00
C ARG A 377 -16.76 -16.10 -9.22
N PHE A 378 -15.80 -15.19 -9.06
CA PHE A 378 -15.20 -14.47 -10.16
C PHE A 378 -14.74 -15.43 -11.24
N ILE A 379 -13.98 -16.48 -10.89
CA ILE A 379 -13.45 -17.44 -11.88
C ILE A 379 -14.55 -18.14 -12.68
N ARG A 380 -15.59 -18.63 -12.00
CA ARG A 380 -16.72 -19.33 -12.63
C ARG A 380 -17.49 -18.44 -13.61
N GLU A 381 -17.73 -17.21 -13.20
CA GLU A 381 -18.58 -16.27 -13.96
C GLU A 381 -17.81 -15.59 -15.08
N ARG A 382 -16.46 -15.47 -14.96
CA ARG A 382 -15.69 -14.55 -15.79
C ARG A 382 -15.84 -14.76 -17.29
N ARG A 383 -15.90 -16.02 -17.73
CA ARG A 383 -16.11 -16.32 -19.15
C ARG A 383 -17.47 -15.83 -19.62
N ALA A 384 -18.54 -16.17 -18.91
CA ALA A 384 -19.90 -15.78 -19.28
C ALA A 384 -20.02 -14.24 -19.29
N ASP A 385 -19.54 -13.59 -18.24
CA ASP A 385 -19.46 -12.13 -18.11
C ASP A 385 -18.82 -11.46 -19.34
N ILE A 386 -17.64 -11.93 -19.75
CA ILE A 386 -16.90 -11.36 -20.88
C ILE A 386 -17.65 -11.64 -22.19
N MET A 387 -18.10 -12.87 -22.41
CA MET A 387 -18.75 -13.26 -23.66
C MET A 387 -20.09 -12.53 -23.86
N GLU A 388 -20.83 -12.28 -22.79
CA GLU A 388 -22.05 -11.48 -22.81
C GLU A 388 -21.74 -10.02 -23.11
N GLU A 389 -20.74 -9.42 -22.44
CA GLU A 389 -20.35 -8.02 -22.66
C GLU A 389 -19.91 -7.73 -24.11
N ILE A 390 -19.27 -8.70 -24.76
CA ILE A 390 -18.71 -8.53 -26.12
C ILE A 390 -19.56 -9.17 -27.23
N ALA A 391 -20.79 -9.60 -26.93
CA ALA A 391 -21.65 -10.31 -27.87
C ALA A 391 -21.90 -9.50 -29.17
N ASP A 392 -22.05 -8.18 -29.04
CA ASP A 392 -22.21 -7.24 -30.15
C ASP A 392 -20.90 -6.53 -30.54
N GLY A 393 -19.77 -7.15 -30.21
CA GLY A 393 -18.43 -6.56 -30.30
C GLY A 393 -18.01 -5.88 -28.99
N MET A 394 -16.73 -5.52 -28.91
CA MET A 394 -16.17 -4.84 -27.74
C MET A 394 -16.87 -3.49 -27.48
N PRO A 395 -17.35 -3.23 -26.26
CA PRO A 395 -18.17 -2.05 -25.94
C PRO A 395 -17.40 -0.75 -26.18
N GLU A 396 -18.06 0.27 -26.70
CA GLU A 396 -17.42 1.59 -26.81
C GLU A 396 -17.23 2.22 -25.43
N TRP A 397 -16.02 2.68 -25.15
CA TRP A 397 -15.71 3.38 -23.91
C TRP A 397 -14.79 4.58 -24.18
N ARG A 398 -15.34 5.78 -24.01
CA ARG A 398 -14.71 7.05 -24.38
C ARG A 398 -14.35 7.94 -23.17
N ALA A 399 -14.51 7.43 -21.95
CA ALA A 399 -14.11 8.18 -20.77
C ALA A 399 -12.60 8.39 -20.79
N VAL A 400 -12.19 9.65 -20.92
CA VAL A 400 -10.79 10.04 -20.94
C VAL A 400 -10.20 9.82 -19.55
N PRO A 401 -9.06 9.14 -19.42
CA PRO A 401 -8.42 8.99 -18.12
C PRO A 401 -7.90 10.33 -17.60
N ASP A 402 -8.08 10.53 -16.30
CA ASP A 402 -7.49 11.65 -15.56
C ASP A 402 -5.98 11.42 -15.38
N GLU A 403 -5.20 12.50 -15.24
CA GLU A 403 -3.81 12.39 -14.78
C GLU A 403 -3.73 11.62 -13.45
N PRO A 404 -2.64 10.87 -13.19
CA PRO A 404 -2.46 10.23 -11.89
C PRO A 404 -2.57 11.26 -10.77
N PHE A 405 -3.27 10.90 -9.70
CA PHE A 405 -3.54 11.81 -8.59
C PHE A 405 -2.25 12.31 -7.93
N VAL A 406 -2.22 13.61 -7.63
CA VAL A 406 -1.16 14.25 -6.85
C VAL A 406 -1.76 15.13 -5.77
N THR A 407 -1.06 15.28 -4.66
CA THR A 407 -1.35 16.29 -3.64
C THR A 407 -0.47 17.51 -3.86
N ARG A 408 -0.99 18.71 -3.62
CA ARG A 408 -0.29 19.99 -3.78
C ARG A 408 -0.11 20.72 -2.45
N GLU A 409 0.84 21.65 -2.39
CA GLU A 409 1.02 22.51 -1.21
C GLU A 409 -0.24 23.34 -0.89
N ASP A 410 -1.03 23.74 -1.89
CA ASP A 410 -2.27 24.48 -1.67
C ASP A 410 -3.47 23.61 -1.29
N ASP A 411 -3.39 22.29 -1.44
CA ASP A 411 -4.40 21.35 -0.91
C ASP A 411 -4.46 21.39 0.62
N TRP A 412 -3.40 21.88 1.28
CA TRP A 412 -3.43 22.24 2.71
C TRP A 412 -4.42 23.38 3.00
N SER A 413 -4.54 24.36 2.09
CA SER A 413 -5.37 25.57 2.22
C SER A 413 -6.81 25.41 1.68
N LYS A 414 -7.06 24.42 0.82
CA LYS A 414 -8.38 24.14 0.23
C LYS A 414 -9.24 23.14 1.00
N ARG A 415 -8.75 22.63 2.14
CA ARG A 415 -9.65 22.07 3.14
C ARG A 415 -10.57 23.21 3.55
N GLN A 416 -11.84 23.18 3.11
CA GLN A 416 -12.90 23.94 3.75
C GLN A 416 -12.63 23.85 5.25
N GLU A 417 -12.40 25.00 5.89
CA GLU A 417 -12.45 25.09 7.34
C GLU A 417 -13.74 24.40 7.74
N LYS A 418 -13.65 23.22 8.37
CA LYS A 418 -14.80 22.69 9.10
C LYS A 418 -15.19 23.85 10.00
N ASP A 419 -16.41 24.36 9.88
CA ASP A 419 -16.90 25.40 10.78
C ASP A 419 -16.52 24.95 12.21
N PRO A 420 -15.68 25.73 12.92
CA PRO A 420 -15.11 25.34 14.20
C PRO A 420 -16.18 25.09 15.28
N GLY A 421 -17.48 25.30 14.98
CA GLY A 421 -18.61 24.94 15.81
C GLY A 421 -19.58 23.89 15.24
N ASN A 422 -19.27 23.21 14.13
CA ASN A 422 -20.19 22.27 13.48
C ASN A 422 -20.38 20.95 14.26
N ASP A 423 -19.32 20.47 14.91
CA ASP A 423 -19.35 19.27 15.75
C ASP A 423 -18.67 19.51 17.12
N ILE A 424 -18.89 18.60 18.08
CA ILE A 424 -18.40 18.75 19.45
C ILE A 424 -16.88 18.66 19.54
N TRP A 425 -16.24 17.84 18.70
CA TRP A 425 -14.77 17.65 18.68
C TRP A 425 -14.05 18.87 18.12
N SER A 426 -14.57 19.47 17.05
CA SER A 426 -14.06 20.71 16.48
C SER A 426 -14.27 21.86 17.47
N ALA A 427 -15.44 21.95 18.10
CA ALA A 427 -15.68 22.94 19.15
C ALA A 427 -14.67 22.82 20.31
N ALA A 428 -14.28 21.59 20.67
CA ALA A 428 -13.22 21.35 21.64
C ALA A 428 -11.84 21.76 21.12
N ALA A 429 -11.47 21.34 19.91
CA ALA A 429 -10.16 21.59 19.30
C ALA A 429 -9.88 23.08 19.03
N PHE A 430 -10.94 23.88 18.80
CA PHE A 430 -10.84 25.33 18.57
C PHE A 430 -11.17 26.17 19.82
N GLY A 431 -11.42 25.54 20.97
CA GLY A 431 -11.74 26.25 22.21
C GLY A 431 -13.08 27.01 22.19
N ASN A 432 -14.01 26.63 21.32
CA ASN A 432 -15.29 27.30 21.12
C ASN A 432 -16.30 26.89 22.20
N ILE A 433 -16.22 27.52 23.37
CA ILE A 433 -17.10 27.26 24.54
C ILE A 433 -18.58 27.42 24.19
N LYS A 434 -18.95 28.38 23.33
CA LYS A 434 -20.35 28.62 22.95
C LYS A 434 -20.90 27.47 22.12
N ALA A 435 -20.13 26.98 21.14
CA ALA A 435 -20.52 25.80 20.36
C ALA A 435 -20.52 24.53 21.21
N MET A 436 -19.55 24.38 22.11
CA MET A 436 -19.48 23.26 23.06
C MET A 436 -20.75 23.17 23.92
N LYS A 437 -21.12 24.27 24.61
CA LYS A 437 -22.36 24.33 25.42
C LYS A 437 -23.60 24.03 24.60
N ARG A 438 -23.67 24.53 23.36
CA ARG A 438 -24.79 24.28 22.45
C ARG A 438 -24.90 22.80 22.06
N HIS A 439 -23.80 22.12 21.79
CA HIS A 439 -23.80 20.69 21.44
C HIS A 439 -24.20 19.82 22.65
N LEU A 440 -23.70 20.14 23.84
CA LEU A 440 -24.12 19.46 25.07
C LEU A 440 -25.62 19.67 25.36
N ALA A 441 -26.13 20.89 25.18
CA ALA A 441 -27.57 21.18 25.33
C ALA A 441 -28.45 20.44 24.31
N LYS A 442 -27.91 20.05 23.16
CA LYS A 442 -28.58 19.22 22.14
C LYS A 442 -28.53 17.72 22.46
N GLY A 443 -27.93 17.31 23.58
CA GLY A 443 -27.87 15.91 24.00
C GLY A 443 -26.82 15.07 23.27
N VAL A 444 -25.79 15.68 22.69
CA VAL A 444 -24.63 14.91 22.16
C VAL A 444 -23.99 14.16 23.33
N ALA A 445 -23.77 12.85 23.16
CA ALA A 445 -23.14 12.03 24.19
C ALA A 445 -21.75 12.59 24.54
N ILE A 446 -21.50 12.81 25.84
CA ILE A 446 -20.27 13.48 26.34
C ILE A 446 -18.98 12.76 25.91
N ASN A 447 -19.04 11.43 25.79
CA ASN A 447 -17.93 10.56 25.38
C ASN A 447 -18.04 10.11 23.92
N ALA A 448 -18.81 10.82 23.08
CA ALA A 448 -18.87 10.52 21.66
C ALA A 448 -17.47 10.59 21.03
N GLN A 449 -17.15 9.60 20.21
CA GLN A 449 -15.85 9.47 19.57
C GLN A 449 -15.91 9.95 18.12
N ASP A 450 -14.88 10.67 17.68
CA ASP A 450 -14.80 11.15 16.30
C ASP A 450 -14.57 9.98 15.31
N SER A 451 -14.97 10.17 14.06
CA SER A 451 -14.90 9.12 13.05
C SER A 451 -13.48 8.85 12.51
N THR A 452 -12.53 9.75 12.76
CA THR A 452 -11.16 9.71 12.25
C THR A 452 -10.26 8.93 13.19
N PHE A 453 -10.13 9.37 14.44
CA PHE A 453 -9.19 8.80 15.42
C PHE A 453 -9.90 8.13 16.60
N GLY A 454 -11.22 8.25 16.68
CA GLY A 454 -11.98 7.77 17.84
C GLY A 454 -11.69 8.56 19.11
N GLY A 455 -11.15 9.77 19.01
CA GLY A 455 -10.92 10.66 20.15
C GLY A 455 -12.23 11.29 20.64
N THR A 456 -12.29 11.59 21.93
CA THR A 456 -13.41 12.34 22.51
C THR A 456 -13.19 13.83 22.41
N ALA A 457 -14.23 14.62 22.68
CA ALA A 457 -14.08 16.07 22.82
C ALA A 457 -13.04 16.44 23.92
N LEU A 458 -12.94 15.61 24.96
CA LEU A 458 -11.95 15.79 26.03
C LEU A 458 -10.52 15.56 25.51
N SER A 459 -10.28 14.51 24.72
CA SER A 459 -8.98 14.26 24.07
C SER A 459 -8.56 15.43 23.17
N SER A 460 -9.50 15.97 22.36
CA SER A 460 -9.22 17.14 21.53
C SER A 460 -8.90 18.37 22.37
N ALA A 461 -9.71 18.70 23.37
CA ALA A 461 -9.46 19.86 24.24
C ALA A 461 -8.12 19.74 24.99
N ALA A 462 -7.75 18.52 25.39
CA ALA A 462 -6.48 18.22 26.04
C ALA A 462 -5.28 18.40 25.10
N LEU A 463 -5.36 17.88 23.87
CA LEU A 463 -4.32 18.01 22.84
C LEU A 463 -3.99 19.47 22.52
N PHE A 464 -5.02 20.32 22.41
CA PHE A 464 -4.88 21.74 22.06
C PHE A 464 -4.73 22.66 23.29
N GLY A 465 -4.75 22.12 24.51
CA GLY A 465 -4.56 22.90 25.74
C GLY A 465 -5.71 23.83 26.09
N HIS A 466 -6.94 23.57 25.63
CA HIS A 466 -8.11 24.40 25.90
C HIS A 466 -8.72 24.09 27.28
N THR A 467 -8.03 24.50 28.33
CA THR A 467 -8.34 24.18 29.75
C THR A 467 -9.77 24.50 30.17
N LYS A 468 -10.37 25.59 29.68
CA LYS A 468 -11.79 25.94 29.97
C LYS A 468 -12.77 24.91 29.41
N ILE A 469 -12.45 24.30 28.27
CA ILE A 469 -13.25 23.22 27.68
C ILE A 469 -12.98 21.92 28.44
N VAL A 470 -11.71 21.62 28.78
CA VAL A 470 -11.33 20.45 29.58
C VAL A 470 -12.12 20.44 30.89
N ALA A 471 -12.10 21.54 31.65
CA ALA A 471 -12.85 21.67 32.90
C ALA A 471 -14.36 21.48 32.69
N LEU A 472 -14.94 22.14 31.69
CA LEU A 472 -16.37 22.03 31.37
C LEU A 472 -16.80 20.60 30.99
N LEU A 473 -15.96 19.86 30.26
CA LEU A 473 -16.25 18.49 29.88
C LEU A 473 -16.14 17.53 31.08
N LEU A 474 -15.15 17.73 31.96
CA LEU A 474 -14.99 16.96 33.19
C LEU A 474 -16.16 17.21 34.17
N GLU A 475 -16.57 18.48 34.35
CA GLU A 475 -17.77 18.85 35.13
C GLU A 475 -19.05 18.22 34.57
N ALA A 476 -19.11 18.01 33.25
CA ALA A 476 -20.21 17.36 32.57
C ALA A 476 -20.13 15.81 32.58
N GLY A 477 -19.14 15.22 33.26
CA GLY A 477 -18.99 13.77 33.42
C GLY A 477 -18.30 13.08 32.24
N ALA A 478 -17.44 13.78 31.50
CA ALA A 478 -16.58 13.13 30.51
C ALA A 478 -15.67 12.08 31.17
N ASP A 479 -15.51 10.93 30.52
CA ASP A 479 -14.58 9.89 30.97
C ASP A 479 -13.15 10.36 30.75
N VAL A 480 -12.46 10.64 31.86
CA VAL A 480 -11.08 11.13 31.90
C VAL A 480 -10.08 10.13 31.30
N ASN A 481 -10.42 8.84 31.30
CA ASN A 481 -9.60 7.73 30.81
C ASN A 481 -10.12 7.15 29.48
N ALA A 482 -11.04 7.85 28.81
CA ALA A 482 -11.59 7.42 27.52
C ALA A 482 -10.47 7.16 26.50
N ARG A 483 -10.49 5.98 25.87
CA ARG A 483 -9.45 5.56 24.93
C ARG A 483 -9.87 5.82 23.50
N ASN A 484 -8.96 6.40 22.72
CA ASN A 484 -9.11 6.52 21.28
C ASN A 484 -8.80 5.17 20.58
N ARG A 485 -8.84 5.14 19.24
CA ARG A 485 -8.59 3.90 18.46
C ARG A 485 -7.19 3.34 18.64
N ASP A 486 -6.23 4.20 18.95
CA ASP A 486 -4.84 3.82 19.22
C ASP A 486 -4.65 3.52 20.72
N GLY A 487 -5.72 3.38 21.50
CA GLY A 487 -5.68 3.09 22.92
C GLY A 487 -5.22 4.24 23.81
N GLY A 488 -4.93 5.41 23.24
CA GLY A 488 -4.46 6.61 23.94
C GLY A 488 -5.58 7.37 24.65
N THR A 489 -5.25 7.98 25.79
CA THR A 489 -6.17 8.75 26.66
C THR A 489 -6.02 10.26 26.45
N PRO A 490 -6.93 11.10 26.99
CA PRO A 490 -6.72 12.55 27.05
C PRO A 490 -5.36 12.95 27.66
N LEU A 491 -4.86 12.20 28.64
CA LEU A 491 -3.56 12.46 29.26
C LEU A 491 -2.39 12.22 28.27
N HIS A 492 -2.47 11.19 27.42
CA HIS A 492 -1.51 11.01 26.31
C HIS A 492 -1.53 12.20 25.35
N SER A 493 -2.73 12.70 25.02
CA SER A 493 -2.89 13.85 24.11
C SER A 493 -2.28 15.13 24.69
N ALA A 494 -2.52 15.41 25.98
CA ALA A 494 -1.91 16.55 26.65
C ALA A 494 -0.38 16.41 26.75
N ALA A 495 0.11 15.22 27.07
CA ALA A 495 1.55 14.95 27.18
C ALA A 495 2.28 15.09 25.83
N PHE A 496 1.68 14.60 24.75
CA PHE A 496 2.27 14.64 23.41
C PHE A 496 2.62 16.06 22.94
N LEU A 497 1.78 17.07 23.18
CA LEU A 497 2.09 18.47 22.84
C LEU A 497 2.53 19.33 24.04
N GLY A 498 2.83 18.71 25.18
CA GLY A 498 3.32 19.43 26.36
C GLY A 498 2.29 20.39 26.99
N GLN A 499 0.99 20.07 26.90
CA GLN A 499 -0.10 20.91 27.41
C GLN A 499 -0.24 20.78 28.94
N TYR A 500 0.72 21.35 29.66
CA TYR A 500 0.86 21.22 31.11
C TYR A 500 -0.44 21.46 31.91
N GLU A 501 -1.14 22.57 31.69
CA GLU A 501 -2.35 22.88 32.47
C GLU A 501 -3.52 21.93 32.17
N ALA A 502 -3.58 21.39 30.95
CA ALA A 502 -4.57 20.36 30.61
C ALA A 502 -4.22 19.02 31.27
N ALA A 503 -2.94 18.61 31.24
CA ALA A 503 -2.47 17.41 31.93
C ALA A 503 -2.74 17.48 33.43
N LYS A 504 -2.48 18.63 34.06
CA LYS A 504 -2.77 18.86 35.48
C LYS A 504 -4.25 18.70 35.81
N LEU A 505 -5.14 19.34 35.06
CA LEU A 505 -6.59 19.22 35.25
C LEU A 505 -7.08 17.78 35.10
N LEU A 506 -6.53 17.03 34.13
CA LEU A 506 -6.87 15.62 33.93
C LEU A 506 -6.47 14.77 35.14
N LEU A 507 -5.26 14.97 35.68
CA LEU A 507 -4.78 14.24 36.87
C LEU A 507 -5.60 14.57 38.13
N GLU A 508 -5.91 15.85 38.35
CA GLU A 508 -6.77 16.30 39.45
C GLU A 508 -8.18 15.68 39.39
N ASN A 509 -8.61 15.22 38.20
CA ASN A 509 -9.89 14.56 37.96
C ASN A 509 -9.77 13.04 37.74
N GLY A 510 -8.66 12.43 38.17
CA GLY A 510 -8.53 10.97 38.24
C GLY A 510 -8.01 10.29 36.97
N ALA A 511 -7.31 11.02 36.10
CA ALA A 511 -6.61 10.40 34.97
C ALA A 511 -5.58 9.36 35.47
N GLU A 512 -5.63 8.15 34.93
CA GLU A 512 -4.68 7.09 35.25
C GLU A 512 -3.37 7.31 34.48
N ILE A 513 -2.29 7.48 35.24
CA ILE A 513 -0.96 7.83 34.73
C ILE A 513 -0.26 6.72 33.95
N ASN A 514 -0.61 5.45 34.18
CA ASN A 514 0.11 4.29 33.65
C ASN A 514 -0.70 3.52 32.59
N ILE A 515 -1.77 4.11 32.05
CA ILE A 515 -2.50 3.50 30.94
C ILE A 515 -1.55 3.38 29.74
N ARG A 516 -1.42 2.18 29.19
CA ARG A 516 -0.62 1.93 27.99
C ARG A 516 -1.48 2.01 26.73
N ASN A 517 -1.11 2.83 25.76
CA ASN A 517 -1.79 2.87 24.46
C ASN A 517 -1.57 1.55 23.68
N GLY A 518 -2.09 1.49 22.45
CA GLY A 518 -1.96 0.31 21.56
C GLY A 518 -0.52 -0.03 21.18
N ASP A 519 0.40 0.93 21.29
CA ASP A 519 1.84 0.76 21.10
C ASP A 519 2.58 0.39 22.42
N GLY A 520 1.85 0.21 23.52
CA GLY A 520 2.40 -0.09 24.83
C GLY A 520 2.95 1.13 25.57
N GLY A 521 2.94 2.31 24.97
CA GLY A 521 3.45 3.56 25.54
C GLY A 521 2.48 4.20 26.54
N THR A 522 3.02 4.80 27.58
CA THR A 522 2.32 5.56 28.61
C THR A 522 2.22 7.05 28.23
N PRO A 523 1.46 7.87 28.97
CA PRO A 523 1.53 9.32 28.84
C PRO A 523 2.92 9.89 29.04
N LEU A 524 3.78 9.28 29.87
CA LEU A 524 5.18 9.69 30.01
C LEU A 524 5.94 9.47 28.70
N ASP A 525 5.80 8.30 28.09
CA ASP A 525 6.43 7.98 26.79
C ASP A 525 5.97 8.94 25.67
N ALA A 526 4.72 9.42 25.74
CA ALA A 526 4.21 10.42 24.79
C ALA A 526 4.96 11.77 24.86
N THR A 527 5.66 12.07 25.96
CA THR A 527 6.51 13.26 26.07
C THR A 527 7.85 13.11 25.37
N GLU A 528 8.30 11.87 25.11
CA GLU A 528 9.62 11.56 24.58
C GLU A 528 9.63 11.36 23.05
N VAL A 529 8.47 11.54 22.38
CA VAL A 529 8.35 11.41 20.91
C VAL A 529 9.27 12.41 20.20
N ASP A 530 10.07 11.93 19.24
CA ASP A 530 11.02 12.74 18.49
C ASP A 530 10.34 13.87 17.70
N TRP A 531 11.13 14.89 17.34
CA TRP A 531 10.59 16.12 16.73
C TRP A 531 10.04 15.86 15.33
N GLU A 532 10.67 14.99 14.56
CA GLU A 532 10.27 14.61 13.20
C GLU A 532 8.91 13.91 13.24
N THR A 533 8.74 12.94 14.14
CA THR A 533 7.45 12.27 14.40
C THR A 533 6.41 13.24 14.95
N THR A 534 6.81 14.19 15.79
CA THR A 534 5.91 15.23 16.33
C THR A 534 5.35 16.11 15.21
N VAL A 535 6.21 16.57 14.30
CA VAL A 535 5.81 17.36 13.12
C VAL A 535 4.94 16.54 12.18
N PHE A 536 5.26 15.26 11.98
CA PHE A 536 4.47 14.33 11.18
C PHE A 536 3.04 14.18 11.71
N ILE A 537 2.90 13.84 13.01
CA ILE A 537 1.59 13.68 13.66
C ILE A 537 0.85 15.02 13.71
N ALA A 538 1.55 16.13 13.98
CA ALA A 538 0.97 17.47 13.93
C ALA A 538 0.44 17.80 12.52
N GLY A 539 1.13 17.39 11.46
CA GLY A 539 0.66 17.49 10.09
C GLY A 539 -0.62 16.68 9.84
N LEU A 540 -0.69 15.44 10.33
CA LEU A 540 -1.90 14.61 10.25
C LEU A 540 -3.11 15.26 10.96
N LEU A 541 -2.84 15.86 12.13
CA LEU A 541 -3.84 16.52 12.98
C LEU A 541 -4.07 17.98 12.63
N LYS A 542 -3.31 18.52 11.66
CA LYS A 542 -3.41 19.87 11.11
C LYS A 542 -3.15 20.94 12.19
N ILE A 543 -2.15 20.68 13.02
CA ILE A 543 -1.75 21.50 14.16
C ILE A 543 -0.47 22.24 13.79
N ARG A 544 -0.45 23.56 13.98
CA ARG A 544 0.78 24.33 13.94
C ARG A 544 1.53 24.11 15.25
N VAL A 545 2.77 23.66 15.15
CA VAL A 545 3.62 23.32 16.29
C VAL A 545 4.83 24.24 16.38
N GLU A 546 5.24 24.56 17.60
CA GLU A 546 6.39 25.40 17.93
C GLU A 546 7.32 24.57 18.82
N LYS A 547 8.54 24.28 18.34
CA LYS A 547 9.44 23.29 18.95
C LYS A 547 9.76 23.62 20.39
N GLU A 548 10.25 24.84 20.62
CA GLU A 548 10.70 25.30 21.93
C GLU A 548 9.56 25.31 22.95
N LYS A 549 8.34 25.66 22.50
CA LYS A 549 7.15 25.67 23.36
C LYS A 549 6.72 24.26 23.77
N ILE A 550 6.74 23.32 22.83
CA ILE A 550 6.37 21.92 23.09
C ILE A 550 7.40 21.26 23.98
N GLU A 551 8.69 21.45 23.73
CA GLU A 551 9.77 20.89 24.56
C GLU A 551 9.70 21.43 26.00
N ALA A 552 9.50 22.74 26.17
CA ALA A 552 9.32 23.34 27.49
C ALA A 552 8.04 22.84 28.20
N GLY A 553 6.96 22.63 27.45
CA GLY A 553 5.72 22.06 27.96
C GLY A 553 5.86 20.61 28.39
N ARG A 554 6.51 19.78 27.57
CA ARG A 554 6.80 18.36 27.85
C ARG A 554 7.65 18.21 29.09
N ALA A 555 8.69 19.04 29.26
CA ALA A 555 9.51 19.04 30.47
C ALA A 555 8.66 19.22 31.75
N LYS A 556 7.71 20.16 31.73
CA LYS A 556 6.78 20.37 32.85
C LYS A 556 5.81 19.20 33.04
N VAL A 557 5.34 18.57 31.96
CA VAL A 557 4.48 17.38 32.05
C VAL A 557 5.26 16.20 32.63
N VAL A 558 6.52 16.00 32.27
CA VAL A 558 7.39 14.97 32.85
C VAL A 558 7.52 15.15 34.36
N GLU A 559 7.84 16.37 34.81
CA GLU A 559 7.90 16.69 36.25
C GLU A 559 6.58 16.39 36.95
N LEU A 560 5.46 16.78 36.34
CA LEU A 560 4.11 16.56 36.86
C LEU A 560 3.79 15.05 36.98
N LEU A 561 4.11 14.25 35.95
CA LEU A 561 3.85 12.81 35.95
C LEU A 561 4.70 12.07 36.99
N HIS A 562 5.98 12.43 37.15
CA HIS A 562 6.83 11.87 38.19
C HIS A 562 6.31 12.18 39.61
N GLN A 563 5.81 13.40 39.84
CA GLN A 563 5.20 13.76 41.14
C GLN A 563 3.97 12.90 41.49
N HIS A 564 3.28 12.36 40.48
CA HIS A 564 2.11 11.51 40.67
C HIS A 564 2.44 10.00 40.65
N GLY A 565 3.72 9.62 40.61
CA GLY A 565 4.16 8.23 40.73
C GLY A 565 4.34 7.49 39.40
N SER A 566 4.60 8.20 38.31
CA SER A 566 5.01 7.58 37.05
C SER A 566 6.46 7.07 37.17
N GLU A 567 6.68 5.78 36.94
CA GLU A 567 8.03 5.18 36.86
C GLU A 567 8.39 4.87 35.39
N ARG A 568 9.69 4.90 35.06
CA ARG A 568 10.23 4.60 33.72
C ARG A 568 10.09 3.13 33.33
#